data_AF-A0A3B8MR43-F1
#
_entry.id   AF-A0A3B8MR43-F1
#
_cell.length_a   1.000
_cell.length_b   1.000
_cell.length_c   1.000
_cell.angle_alpha   90.00
_cell.angle_beta   90.00
_cell.angle_gamma   90.00
#
_symmetry.space_group_name_H-M   'P 1'
#
loop_
_entity.id
_entity.type
_entity.pdbx_description
1 polymer ?
#
loop_
_entity_poly.entity_id
_entity_poly.type
_entity_poly.pdbx_seq_one_letter_code
_entity_poly.pdbx_strand_id
1 'polypeptide(L)'
;MTFRHILTHTGGFRQEPADLYELEPDWLPGERAGYHPSTSWYVLGEAVCRIYGQPFQEVVRSQLFDPVGMKDSWIGIPPDRQTEYGERIGWMYLTRMSPEPHDPSNSRPEIAHVRQSGNGRGPIQELGCLYEMLLAGGEGLLAGRTIAALTSRKRVGLFDHTFQHEMDWGLGFMVDNNRYGPDTVPYSFGRLRGPGTRPRRRPRLQRHARRTPPQHPRPRPPHSHIRGPGAQLSRSTGRALSPVDERGRQPSGRRPAFFVTLCLGGSALDG
;
A
#
# COMPACT_ATOMS: atom_id res chain seq x y z
N MET A 1 15.37 -11.10 -22.03
CA MET A 1 14.54 -10.66 -20.88
C MET A 1 14.58 -11.71 -19.77
N THR A 2 14.55 -11.33 -18.48
CA THR A 2 14.47 -12.28 -17.35
C THR A 2 13.43 -11.82 -16.32
N PHE A 3 12.97 -12.70 -15.42
CA PHE A 3 12.12 -12.27 -14.29
C PHE A 3 12.78 -11.21 -13.42
N ARG A 4 14.11 -11.23 -13.31
CA ARG A 4 14.84 -10.17 -12.60
C ARG A 4 14.59 -8.83 -13.28
N HIS A 5 14.70 -8.73 -14.60
CA HIS A 5 14.46 -7.48 -15.32
C HIS A 5 13.03 -6.96 -15.13
N ILE A 6 12.06 -7.87 -15.10
CA ILE A 6 10.65 -7.53 -14.87
C ILE A 6 10.46 -7.01 -13.44
N LEU A 7 10.94 -7.76 -12.44
CA LEU A 7 10.85 -7.42 -11.01
C LEU A 7 11.65 -6.17 -10.62
N THR A 8 12.63 -5.76 -11.43
CA THR A 8 13.40 -4.53 -11.21
C THR A 8 13.03 -3.40 -12.15
N HIS A 9 11.97 -3.55 -12.96
CA HIS A 9 11.52 -2.54 -13.91
C HIS A 9 12.63 -2.07 -14.87
N THR A 10 13.44 -3.01 -15.34
CA THR A 10 14.46 -2.80 -16.38
C THR A 10 14.12 -3.56 -17.65
N GLY A 11 12.86 -4.00 -17.79
CA GLY A 11 12.38 -4.76 -18.93
C GLY A 11 12.26 -3.92 -20.20
N GLY A 12 11.70 -2.72 -20.10
CA GLY A 12 11.61 -1.78 -21.21
C GLY A 12 10.32 -1.86 -22.01
N PHE A 13 9.23 -2.29 -21.40
CA PHE A 13 7.93 -2.44 -22.08
C PHE A 13 6.85 -1.73 -21.25
N ARG A 14 7.01 -0.42 -20.99
CA ARG A 14 6.22 0.28 -19.97
C ARG A 14 4.78 0.62 -20.35
N GLN A 15 4.47 0.82 -21.62
CA GLN A 15 3.19 1.37 -22.08
C GLN A 15 2.09 0.30 -22.30
N GLU A 16 0.81 0.69 -22.12
CA GLU A 16 -0.37 -0.08 -22.55
C GLU A 16 -1.08 0.59 -23.75
N PRO A 17 -1.74 -0.13 -24.70
CA PRO A 17 -1.51 -1.51 -25.18
C PRO A 17 -0.95 -1.53 -26.64
N ALA A 18 -0.21 -2.55 -27.10
CA ALA A 18 -0.81 -3.65 -27.87
C ALA A 18 0.01 -4.96 -27.90
N ASP A 19 1.32 -4.92 -27.64
CA ASP A 19 2.15 -6.12 -27.56
C ASP A 19 3.00 -6.06 -26.30
N LEU A 20 2.68 -6.87 -25.28
CA LEU A 20 3.49 -7.06 -24.06
C LEU A 20 4.93 -7.57 -24.34
N TYR A 21 5.27 -7.72 -25.61
CA TYR A 21 6.50 -8.27 -26.15
C TYR A 21 7.37 -7.20 -26.83
N GLU A 22 6.84 -6.00 -27.11
CA GLU A 22 7.63 -4.95 -27.75
C GLU A 22 8.38 -4.12 -26.71
N LEU A 23 9.69 -4.03 -26.90
CA LEU A 23 10.54 -3.18 -26.08
C LEU A 23 10.53 -1.76 -26.66
N GLU A 24 10.64 -0.77 -25.78
CA GLU A 24 10.91 0.60 -26.15
C GLU A 24 12.14 0.67 -27.07
N PRO A 25 12.14 1.57 -28.08
CA PRO A 25 13.28 1.77 -28.94
C PRO A 25 14.57 1.99 -28.14
N ASP A 26 15.62 1.31 -28.57
CA ASP A 26 16.95 1.35 -27.94
C ASP A 26 16.95 0.98 -26.44
N TRP A 27 16.00 0.13 -26.02
CA TRP A 27 15.99 -0.41 -24.66
C TRP A 27 16.69 -1.75 -24.57
N LEU A 28 17.92 -1.74 -24.08
CA LEU A 28 18.63 -2.95 -23.68
C LEU A 28 18.22 -3.36 -22.25
N PRO A 29 17.56 -4.53 -22.07
CA PRO A 29 17.06 -4.92 -20.75
C PRO A 29 18.17 -5.03 -19.71
N GLY A 30 18.01 -4.32 -18.60
CA GLY A 30 18.99 -4.27 -17.51
C GLY A 30 19.90 -3.04 -17.53
N GLU A 31 20.04 -2.36 -18.67
CA GLU A 31 20.88 -1.15 -18.79
C GLU A 31 20.10 0.13 -18.48
N ARG A 32 18.79 0.12 -18.73
CA ARG A 32 17.88 1.24 -18.45
C ARG A 32 16.80 0.82 -17.47
N ALA A 33 16.21 1.81 -16.81
CA ALA A 33 15.23 1.63 -15.75
C ALA A 33 14.03 2.54 -15.95
N GLY A 34 12.84 2.02 -15.67
CA GLY A 34 11.62 2.81 -15.69
C GLY A 34 10.48 1.99 -15.11
N TYR A 35 9.80 2.51 -14.10
CA TYR A 35 8.67 1.82 -13.46
C TYR A 35 7.59 1.43 -14.47
N HIS A 36 7.19 0.15 -14.49
CA HIS A 36 6.14 -0.37 -15.36
C HIS A 36 4.84 -0.41 -14.55
N PRO A 37 3.88 0.51 -14.76
CA PRO A 37 2.71 0.62 -13.89
C PRO A 37 1.85 -0.65 -13.89
N SER A 38 1.84 -1.37 -15.01
CA SER A 38 0.95 -2.51 -15.22
C SER A 38 1.60 -3.69 -15.95
N THR A 39 2.24 -3.45 -17.09
CA THR A 39 2.71 -4.49 -18.02
C THR A 39 3.60 -5.56 -17.37
N SER A 40 4.56 -5.16 -16.52
CA SER A 40 5.42 -6.10 -15.77
C SER A 40 4.60 -7.02 -14.88
N TRP A 41 3.55 -6.50 -14.25
CA TRP A 41 2.70 -7.25 -13.34
C TRP A 41 1.76 -8.22 -14.07
N TYR A 42 1.35 -7.89 -15.31
CA TYR A 42 0.62 -8.84 -16.15
C TYR A 42 1.48 -10.04 -16.54
N VAL A 43 2.74 -9.81 -16.95
CA VAL A 43 3.66 -10.91 -17.30
C VAL A 43 3.95 -11.78 -16.08
N LEU A 44 4.18 -11.18 -14.90
CA LEU A 44 4.36 -11.93 -13.65
C LEU A 44 3.09 -12.70 -13.25
N GLY A 45 1.92 -12.07 -13.39
CA GLY A 45 0.63 -12.67 -13.11
C GLY A 45 0.37 -13.91 -13.98
N GLU A 46 0.60 -13.79 -15.27
CA GLU A 46 0.46 -14.89 -16.23
C GLU A 46 1.46 -16.02 -15.94
N ALA A 47 2.70 -15.69 -15.60
CA ALA A 47 3.68 -16.70 -15.18
C ALA A 47 3.20 -17.48 -13.94
N VAL A 48 2.62 -16.79 -12.95
CA VAL A 48 2.01 -17.43 -11.78
C VAL A 48 0.85 -18.34 -12.18
N CYS A 49 -0.07 -17.86 -13.04
CA CYS A 49 -1.18 -18.67 -13.53
C CYS A 49 -0.71 -19.97 -14.19
N ARG A 50 0.34 -19.91 -15.03
CA ARG A 50 0.89 -21.09 -15.72
C ARG A 50 1.59 -22.07 -14.78
N ILE A 51 2.30 -21.57 -13.77
CA ILE A 51 3.02 -22.41 -12.81
C ILE A 51 2.03 -23.20 -11.93
N TYR A 52 0.94 -22.55 -11.50
CA TYR A 52 -0.02 -23.15 -10.57
C TYR A 52 -1.23 -23.79 -11.26
N GLY A 53 -1.47 -23.50 -12.54
CA GLY A 53 -2.65 -23.97 -13.27
C GLY A 53 -3.96 -23.40 -12.75
N GLN A 54 -3.92 -22.22 -12.11
CA GLN A 54 -5.05 -21.59 -11.43
C GLN A 54 -5.12 -20.09 -11.76
N PRO A 55 -6.30 -19.46 -11.72
CA PRO A 55 -6.45 -18.01 -11.84
C PRO A 55 -5.64 -17.26 -10.77
N PHE A 56 -5.03 -16.13 -11.15
CA PHE A 56 -4.12 -15.37 -10.30
C PHE A 56 -4.68 -15.06 -8.90
N GLN A 57 -5.92 -14.57 -8.83
CA GLN A 57 -6.58 -14.22 -7.57
C GLN A 57 -6.79 -15.43 -6.64
N GLU A 58 -6.95 -16.64 -7.19
CA GLU A 58 -7.07 -17.87 -6.43
C GLU A 58 -5.71 -18.33 -5.89
N VAL A 59 -4.65 -18.17 -6.70
CA VAL A 59 -3.28 -18.40 -6.23
C VAL A 59 -2.93 -17.42 -5.12
N VAL A 60 -3.20 -16.13 -5.27
CA VAL A 60 -2.94 -15.14 -4.22
C VAL A 60 -3.76 -15.43 -2.96
N ARG A 61 -5.04 -15.81 -3.10
CA ARG A 61 -5.88 -16.22 -1.98
C ARG A 61 -5.25 -17.37 -1.20
N SER A 62 -4.99 -18.49 -1.88
CA SER A 62 -4.54 -19.73 -1.26
C SER A 62 -3.09 -19.71 -0.78
N GLN A 63 -2.20 -19.04 -1.52
CA GLN A 63 -0.77 -19.03 -1.26
C GLN A 63 -0.32 -17.86 -0.39
N LEU A 64 -1.11 -16.79 -0.25
CA LEU A 64 -0.71 -15.60 0.51
C LEU A 64 -1.76 -15.19 1.53
N PHE A 65 -2.97 -14.89 1.09
CA PHE A 65 -3.98 -14.29 1.97
C PHE A 65 -4.46 -15.23 3.06
N ASP A 66 -4.85 -16.46 2.72
CA ASP A 66 -5.34 -17.42 3.71
C ASP A 66 -4.26 -17.82 4.73
N PRO A 67 -3.00 -18.13 4.33
CA PRO A 67 -1.93 -18.45 5.27
C PRO A 67 -1.60 -17.33 6.28
N VAL A 68 -1.72 -16.07 5.87
CA VAL A 68 -1.41 -14.92 6.74
C VAL A 68 -2.65 -14.27 7.36
N GLY A 69 -3.82 -14.88 7.19
CA GLY A 69 -5.08 -14.48 7.84
C GLY A 69 -5.75 -13.24 7.24
N MET A 70 -5.48 -12.91 5.98
CA MET A 70 -6.07 -11.78 5.25
C MET A 70 -7.39 -12.19 4.56
N LYS A 71 -8.44 -12.36 5.34
CA LYS A 71 -9.71 -12.95 4.87
C LYS A 71 -10.56 -12.00 4.03
N ASP A 72 -10.45 -10.70 4.31
CA ASP A 72 -11.24 -9.66 3.66
C ASP A 72 -10.41 -8.85 2.63
N SER A 73 -9.20 -9.28 2.32
CA SER A 73 -8.33 -8.70 1.29
C SER A 73 -8.48 -9.43 -0.03
N TRP A 74 -8.63 -8.74 -1.15
CA TRP A 74 -8.93 -9.32 -2.47
C TRP A 74 -8.10 -8.70 -3.58
N ILE A 75 -7.78 -9.48 -4.61
CA ILE A 75 -7.38 -8.97 -5.92
C ILE A 75 -8.62 -9.12 -6.81
N GLY A 76 -9.41 -8.05 -6.92
CA GLY A 76 -10.75 -8.08 -7.50
C GLY A 76 -11.77 -8.59 -6.48
N ILE A 77 -12.60 -7.71 -5.92
CA ILE A 77 -13.60 -8.10 -4.91
C ILE A 77 -14.81 -8.72 -5.65
N PRO A 78 -15.22 -9.96 -5.33
CA PRO A 78 -16.40 -10.58 -5.92
C PRO A 78 -17.70 -9.77 -5.70
N PRO A 79 -18.66 -9.77 -6.64
CA PRO A 79 -19.87 -8.94 -6.54
C PRO A 79 -20.73 -9.15 -5.29
N ASP A 80 -20.80 -10.38 -4.78
CA ASP A 80 -21.48 -10.74 -3.53
C ASP A 80 -20.78 -10.09 -2.32
N ARG A 81 -19.44 -10.15 -2.28
CA ARG A 81 -18.62 -9.49 -1.25
C ARG A 81 -18.67 -7.98 -1.34
N GLN A 82 -18.70 -7.42 -2.55
CA GLN A 82 -18.91 -5.97 -2.71
C GLN A 82 -20.24 -5.53 -2.09
N THR A 83 -21.28 -6.35 -2.25
CA THR A 83 -22.61 -6.08 -1.68
C THR A 83 -22.61 -6.20 -0.16
N GLU A 84 -21.91 -7.20 0.41
CA GLU A 84 -21.73 -7.36 1.85
C GLU A 84 -20.90 -6.22 2.49
N TYR A 85 -19.88 -5.74 1.78
CA TYR A 85 -19.01 -4.68 2.26
C TYR A 85 -19.66 -3.31 2.15
N GLY A 86 -20.38 -3.04 1.06
CA GLY A 86 -21.08 -1.79 0.81
C GLY A 86 -20.14 -0.58 0.96
N GLU A 87 -20.56 0.39 1.78
CA GLU A 87 -19.82 1.63 2.05
C GLU A 87 -18.47 1.42 2.77
N ARG A 88 -18.16 0.20 3.24
CA ARG A 88 -16.85 -0.10 3.82
C ARG A 88 -15.72 -0.12 2.79
N ILE A 89 -16.05 -0.28 1.51
CA ILE A 89 -15.06 -0.27 0.44
C ILE A 89 -14.55 1.17 0.28
N GLY A 90 -13.25 1.37 0.54
CA GLY A 90 -12.60 2.67 0.41
C GLY A 90 -12.56 3.13 -1.03
N TRP A 91 -12.80 4.42 -1.25
CA TRP A 91 -12.71 5.05 -2.56
C TRP A 91 -11.25 5.34 -2.91
N MET A 92 -10.91 5.13 -4.17
CA MET A 92 -9.68 5.65 -4.74
C MET A 92 -9.90 7.09 -5.20
N TYR A 93 -8.92 7.94 -4.93
CA TYR A 93 -8.92 9.34 -5.30
C TYR A 93 -7.72 9.63 -6.21
N LEU A 94 -7.90 10.52 -7.19
CA LEU A 94 -6.79 11.15 -7.89
C LEU A 94 -6.26 12.27 -7.01
N THR A 95 -4.95 12.30 -6.76
CA THR A 95 -4.32 13.26 -5.82
C THR A 95 -3.44 14.30 -6.51
N ARG A 96 -3.51 14.41 -7.85
CA ARG A 96 -2.59 15.25 -8.64
C ARG A 96 -2.83 16.75 -8.49
N MET A 97 -4.07 17.18 -8.29
CA MET A 97 -4.41 18.61 -8.15
C MET A 97 -5.34 18.84 -6.97
N SER A 98 -6.44 18.10 -6.93
CA SER A 98 -7.48 18.06 -5.90
C SER A 98 -7.86 16.60 -5.65
N PRO A 99 -8.08 16.17 -4.40
CA PRO A 99 -8.60 14.83 -4.13
C PRO A 99 -9.99 14.67 -4.72
N GLU A 100 -10.06 14.03 -5.88
CA GLU A 100 -11.32 13.74 -6.57
C GLU A 100 -11.51 12.22 -6.66
N PRO A 101 -12.73 11.71 -6.40
CA PRO A 101 -13.00 10.29 -6.59
C PRO A 101 -12.61 9.86 -8.01
N HIS A 102 -11.83 8.78 -8.09
CA HIS A 102 -11.52 8.17 -9.38
C HIS A 102 -12.68 7.24 -9.78
N ASP A 103 -13.75 7.84 -10.30
CA ASP A 103 -15.01 7.15 -10.65
C ASP A 103 -14.81 5.84 -11.41
N PRO A 104 -13.94 5.73 -12.44
CA PRO A 104 -13.71 4.47 -13.13
C PRO A 104 -13.31 3.36 -12.16
N SER A 105 -12.29 3.58 -11.34
CA SER A 105 -11.82 2.56 -10.39
C SER A 105 -12.71 2.32 -9.18
N ASN A 106 -13.68 3.19 -8.94
CA ASN A 106 -14.68 3.04 -7.88
C ASN A 106 -15.95 2.34 -8.37
N SER A 107 -16.07 2.07 -9.68
CA SER A 107 -17.21 1.33 -10.23
C SER A 107 -17.20 -0.14 -9.80
N ARG A 108 -18.39 -0.73 -9.60
CA ARG A 108 -18.53 -2.15 -9.23
C ARG A 108 -17.82 -3.12 -10.21
N PRO A 109 -17.93 -2.94 -11.55
CA PRO A 109 -17.21 -3.79 -12.48
C PRO A 109 -15.69 -3.70 -12.32
N GLU A 110 -15.14 -2.50 -12.14
CA GLU A 110 -13.70 -2.30 -12.00
C GLU A 110 -13.15 -2.79 -10.66
N ILE A 111 -13.94 -2.71 -9.59
CA ILE A 111 -13.60 -3.31 -8.30
C ILE A 111 -13.58 -4.84 -8.39
N ALA A 112 -14.44 -5.45 -9.23
CA ALA A 112 -14.47 -6.90 -9.44
C ALA A 112 -13.37 -7.37 -10.40
N HIS A 113 -12.98 -6.54 -11.35
CA HIS A 113 -12.04 -6.89 -12.40
C HIS A 113 -10.63 -7.09 -11.84
N VAL A 114 -10.06 -8.29 -12.01
CA VAL A 114 -8.74 -8.70 -11.50
C VAL A 114 -7.62 -7.99 -12.26
N ARG A 115 -6.82 -7.16 -11.58
CA ARG A 115 -5.58 -6.54 -12.11
C ARG A 115 -4.42 -6.72 -11.17
N GLN A 116 -3.43 -7.49 -11.60
CA GLN A 116 -2.24 -7.86 -10.81
C GLN A 116 -1.41 -6.64 -10.37
N SER A 117 -1.55 -5.51 -11.04
CA SER A 117 -0.77 -4.29 -10.83
C SER A 117 -1.29 -3.34 -9.74
N GLY A 118 -2.59 -3.33 -9.44
CA GLY A 118 -3.11 -2.24 -8.60
C GLY A 118 -4.57 -2.30 -8.17
N ASN A 119 -5.28 -3.41 -8.34
CA ASN A 119 -6.68 -3.48 -7.89
C ASN A 119 -6.86 -4.15 -6.51
N GLY A 120 -5.77 -4.48 -5.82
CA GLY A 120 -5.84 -5.14 -4.52
C GLY A 120 -6.59 -4.27 -3.52
N ARG A 121 -7.52 -4.81 -2.73
CA ARG A 121 -8.31 -4.07 -1.75
C ARG A 121 -8.54 -4.91 -0.51
N GLY A 122 -8.31 -4.34 0.67
CA GLY A 122 -8.56 -5.02 1.93
C GLY A 122 -8.48 -4.09 3.13
N PRO A 123 -8.93 -4.52 4.32
CA PRO A 123 -8.78 -3.74 5.54
C PRO A 123 -7.32 -3.43 5.85
N ILE A 124 -7.03 -2.20 6.30
CA ILE A 124 -5.67 -1.80 6.69
C ILE A 124 -5.05 -2.70 7.77
N GLN A 125 -5.88 -3.30 8.62
CA GLN A 125 -5.43 -4.25 9.64
C GLN A 125 -4.84 -5.52 9.01
N GLU A 126 -5.42 -6.00 7.90
CA GLU A 126 -4.94 -7.19 7.20
C GLU A 126 -3.66 -6.90 6.42
N LEU A 127 -3.50 -5.68 5.89
CA LEU A 127 -2.21 -5.24 5.39
C LEU A 127 -1.12 -5.28 6.48
N GLY A 128 -1.49 -5.00 7.72
CA GLY A 128 -0.64 -5.20 8.90
C GLY A 128 -0.12 -6.63 9.02
N CYS A 129 -0.98 -7.64 8.83
CA CYS A 129 -0.59 -9.06 8.89
C CYS A 129 0.52 -9.39 7.87
N LEU A 130 0.40 -8.89 6.63
CA LEU A 130 1.42 -9.08 5.60
C LEU A 130 2.77 -8.52 6.05
N TYR A 131 2.81 -7.27 6.52
CA TYR A 131 4.04 -6.63 6.96
C TYR A 131 4.62 -7.27 8.23
N GLU A 132 3.78 -7.75 9.15
CA GLU A 132 4.21 -8.50 10.32
C GLU A 132 4.90 -9.81 9.94
N MET A 133 4.34 -10.55 8.96
CA MET A 133 4.98 -11.75 8.40
C MET A 133 6.35 -11.44 7.77
N LEU A 134 6.44 -10.36 6.99
CA LEU A 134 7.72 -9.93 6.40
C LEU A 134 8.75 -9.53 7.48
N LEU A 135 8.33 -8.80 8.51
CA LEU A 135 9.18 -8.39 9.64
C LEU A 135 9.63 -9.55 10.52
N ALA A 136 8.81 -10.61 10.61
CA ALA A 136 9.17 -11.87 11.24
C ALA A 136 10.13 -12.72 10.38
N GLY A 137 10.58 -12.21 9.22
CA GLY A 137 11.51 -12.90 8.35
C GLY A 137 10.86 -13.95 7.46
N GLY A 138 9.55 -13.82 7.21
CA GLY A 138 8.79 -14.75 6.38
C GLY A 138 8.14 -15.90 7.14
N GLU A 139 8.22 -15.90 8.47
CA GLU A 139 7.74 -17.01 9.31
C GLU A 139 6.33 -17.46 8.92
N GLY A 140 6.16 -18.77 8.69
CA GLY A 140 4.90 -19.38 8.29
C GLY A 140 4.60 -19.37 6.78
N LEU A 141 5.39 -18.68 5.96
CA LEU A 141 5.15 -18.63 4.51
C LEU A 141 6.39 -18.62 3.61
N LEU A 142 7.37 -17.76 3.89
CA LEU A 142 8.56 -17.56 3.06
C LEU A 142 9.83 -17.90 3.85
N ALA A 143 10.80 -18.51 3.17
CA ALA A 143 12.11 -18.69 3.75
C ALA A 143 12.80 -17.33 3.98
N GLY A 144 13.53 -17.18 5.09
CA GLY A 144 14.24 -15.92 5.39
C GLY A 144 15.23 -15.49 4.29
N ARG A 145 15.85 -16.44 3.59
CA ARG A 145 16.68 -16.16 2.39
C ARG A 145 15.90 -15.50 1.26
N THR A 146 14.64 -15.87 1.09
CA THR A 146 13.73 -15.29 0.09
C THR A 146 13.40 -13.86 0.47
N ILE A 147 13.05 -13.61 1.74
CA ILE A 147 12.83 -12.23 2.24
C ILE A 147 14.06 -11.36 2.03
N ALA A 148 15.25 -11.86 2.37
CA ALA A 148 16.50 -11.14 2.15
C ALA A 148 16.74 -10.86 0.66
N ALA A 149 16.46 -11.83 -0.22
CA ALA A 149 16.59 -11.64 -1.66
C ALA A 149 15.62 -10.57 -2.20
N LEU A 150 14.35 -10.61 -1.79
CA LEU A 150 13.30 -9.67 -2.20
C LEU A 150 13.62 -8.23 -1.80
N THR A 151 14.14 -8.04 -0.58
CA THR A 151 14.34 -6.72 0.04
C THR A 151 15.77 -6.16 -0.13
N SER A 152 16.71 -6.97 -0.65
CA SER A 152 18.06 -6.49 -0.99
C SER A 152 18.06 -5.68 -2.29
N ARG A 153 18.90 -4.65 -2.37
CA ARG A 153 19.13 -3.85 -3.59
C ARG A 153 19.59 -4.74 -4.75
N LYS A 154 18.81 -4.82 -5.82
CA LYS A 154 19.08 -5.59 -7.05
C LYS A 154 19.31 -4.71 -8.27
N ARG A 155 18.61 -3.58 -8.35
CA ARG A 155 18.89 -2.46 -9.25
C ARG A 155 19.47 -1.34 -8.40
N VAL A 156 20.59 -0.78 -8.83
CA VAL A 156 21.39 0.17 -8.03
C VAL A 156 21.84 1.31 -8.93
N GLY A 157 21.54 2.56 -8.55
CA GLY A 157 22.11 3.75 -9.23
C GLY A 157 21.67 3.97 -10.67
N LEU A 158 20.56 3.37 -11.10
CA LEU A 158 19.98 3.67 -12.41
C LEU A 158 18.93 4.77 -12.29
N PHE A 159 18.97 5.70 -13.24
CA PHE A 159 17.94 6.70 -13.44
C PHE A 159 16.66 6.04 -13.93
N ASP A 160 15.56 6.22 -13.19
CA ASP A 160 14.25 5.69 -13.54
C ASP A 160 13.51 6.68 -14.45
N HIS A 161 13.30 6.31 -15.71
CA HIS A 161 12.64 7.15 -16.72
C HIS A 161 11.14 7.37 -16.46
N THR A 162 10.53 6.65 -15.52
CA THR A 162 9.13 6.92 -15.11
C THR A 162 9.11 7.91 -13.95
N PHE A 163 9.94 7.66 -12.93
CA PHE A 163 10.00 8.52 -11.74
C PHE A 163 10.89 9.76 -11.89
N GLN A 164 11.66 9.86 -12.98
CA GLN A 164 12.59 10.94 -13.25
C GLN A 164 13.61 11.15 -12.10
N HIS A 165 14.07 10.05 -11.52
CA HIS A 165 15.00 10.07 -10.38
C HIS A 165 15.88 8.81 -10.35
N GLU A 166 17.10 8.90 -9.80
CA GLU A 166 17.88 7.71 -9.47
C GLU A 166 17.19 6.90 -8.37
N MET A 167 16.98 5.60 -8.61
CA MET A 167 16.26 4.73 -7.69
C MET A 167 16.75 3.28 -7.72
N ASP A 168 16.97 2.75 -6.53
CA ASP A 168 17.18 1.34 -6.28
C ASP A 168 15.88 0.56 -6.15
N TRP A 169 15.95 -0.69 -6.56
CA TRP A 169 14.87 -1.67 -6.42
C TRP A 169 15.38 -2.98 -5.89
N GLY A 170 14.58 -3.60 -5.03
CA GLY A 170 14.65 -5.03 -4.76
C GLY A 170 13.96 -5.84 -5.86
N LEU A 171 13.58 -7.08 -5.56
CA LEU A 171 12.80 -7.89 -6.50
C LEU A 171 11.32 -7.62 -6.27
N GLY A 172 10.73 -6.71 -7.04
CA GLY A 172 9.32 -6.30 -6.93
C GLY A 172 9.03 -5.38 -5.74
N PHE A 173 10.03 -5.05 -4.93
CA PHE A 173 9.92 -4.11 -3.80
C PHE A 173 10.74 -2.86 -4.07
N MET A 174 10.12 -1.70 -3.90
CA MET A 174 10.87 -0.45 -3.75
C MET A 174 11.56 -0.45 -2.40
N VAL A 175 12.88 -0.33 -2.40
CA VAL A 175 13.68 -0.21 -1.17
C VAL A 175 13.82 1.24 -0.77
N ASP A 176 14.34 1.51 0.43
CA ASP A 176 14.57 2.89 0.86
C ASP A 176 15.59 3.59 -0.04
N ASN A 177 15.11 4.64 -0.71
CA ASN A 177 15.84 5.45 -1.67
C ASN A 177 16.30 6.79 -1.12
N ASN A 178 16.13 7.06 0.19
CA ASN A 178 16.60 8.28 0.86
C ASN A 178 18.05 8.69 0.53
N ARG A 179 18.92 7.73 0.19
CA ARG A 179 20.30 7.98 -0.21
C ARG A 179 20.46 8.85 -1.46
N TYR A 180 19.42 8.94 -2.29
CA TYR A 180 19.41 9.76 -3.51
C TYR A 180 18.81 11.15 -3.31
N GLY A 181 18.41 11.50 -2.09
CA GLY A 181 17.80 12.78 -1.79
C GLY A 181 16.47 12.55 -1.07
N PRO A 182 16.45 12.58 0.28
CA PRO A 182 15.24 12.25 1.04
C PRO A 182 14.08 13.22 0.80
N ASP A 183 14.39 14.42 0.30
CA ASP A 183 13.41 15.48 0.01
C ASP A 183 12.98 15.49 -1.47
N THR A 184 13.66 14.73 -2.35
CA THR A 184 13.41 14.72 -3.81
C THR A 184 12.92 13.38 -4.33
N VAL A 185 13.24 12.27 -3.67
CA VAL A 185 12.73 10.96 -4.09
C VAL A 185 11.20 10.91 -3.94
N PRO A 186 10.47 10.38 -4.93
CA PRO A 186 9.00 10.41 -4.93
C PRO A 186 8.39 9.53 -3.83
N TYR A 187 9.14 8.54 -3.32
CA TYR A 187 8.73 7.68 -2.23
C TYR A 187 9.89 7.45 -1.27
N SER A 188 9.68 7.76 0.01
CA SER A 188 10.65 7.52 1.09
C SER A 188 9.97 6.89 2.30
N PHE A 189 10.75 6.15 3.09
CA PHE A 189 10.28 5.56 4.36
C PHE A 189 10.51 6.49 5.56
N GLY A 190 10.56 7.80 5.31
CA GLY A 190 10.82 8.85 6.31
C GLY A 190 12.31 9.13 6.54
N ARG A 191 12.60 10.32 7.10
CA ARG A 191 13.95 10.93 7.18
C ARG A 191 14.96 10.22 8.09
N LEU A 192 14.49 9.34 8.98
CA LEU A 192 15.28 8.81 10.11
C LEU A 192 15.78 7.37 9.91
N ARG A 193 15.65 6.80 8.71
CA ARG A 193 16.11 5.43 8.42
C ARG A 193 17.40 5.45 7.60
N GLY A 194 18.54 5.46 8.29
CA GLY A 194 19.83 5.14 7.67
C GLY A 194 19.91 3.65 7.31
N PRO A 195 20.78 3.27 6.34
CA PRO A 195 20.98 1.87 5.96
C PRO A 195 21.52 1.08 7.17
N GLY A 196 20.72 0.15 7.70
CA GLY A 196 21.16 -0.79 8.75
C GLY A 196 20.36 -0.81 10.06
N THR A 197 19.29 -0.04 10.21
CA THR A 197 18.46 -0.13 11.42
C THR A 197 17.56 -1.38 11.40
N ARG A 198 18.04 -2.46 12.01
CA ARG A 198 17.20 -3.62 12.37
C ARG A 198 15.99 -3.11 13.16
N PRO A 199 14.76 -3.61 12.89
CA PRO A 199 13.62 -3.29 13.75
C PRO A 199 13.95 -3.74 15.18
N ARG A 200 14.01 -2.79 16.11
CA ARG A 200 14.09 -3.10 17.54
C ARG A 200 12.86 -3.95 17.88
N ARG A 201 13.07 -5.25 18.18
CA ARG A 201 12.06 -6.08 18.85
C ARG A 201 11.63 -5.32 20.10
N ARG A 202 10.38 -4.85 20.17
CA ARG A 202 9.82 -4.39 21.43
C ARG A 202 9.71 -5.61 22.35
N PRO A 203 10.17 -5.54 23.62
CA PRO A 203 9.89 -6.60 24.57
C PRO A 203 8.38 -6.76 24.72
N ARG A 204 7.89 -8.01 24.76
CA ARG A 204 6.48 -8.32 25.05
C ARG A 204 6.10 -7.65 26.37
N LEU A 205 5.24 -6.64 26.32
CA LEU A 205 4.59 -6.12 27.52
C LEU A 205 3.61 -7.19 28.01
N GLN A 206 4.02 -8.01 28.97
CA GLN A 206 3.07 -8.74 29.82
C GLN A 206 2.24 -7.72 30.59
N ARG A 207 0.98 -7.54 30.21
CA ARG A 207 0.02 -6.78 31.00
C ARG A 207 -0.49 -7.67 32.13
N HIS A 208 0.15 -7.58 33.30
CA HIS A 208 -0.53 -7.92 34.55
C HIS A 208 -1.34 -6.72 35.01
N ALA A 209 -2.65 -6.94 35.14
CA ALA A 209 -3.61 -5.99 35.63
C ALA A 209 -3.43 -5.80 37.15
N ARG A 210 -3.13 -4.57 37.58
CA ARG A 210 -3.55 -4.08 38.90
C ARG A 210 -4.16 -2.70 38.73
N ARG A 211 -5.42 -2.59 39.18
CA ARG A 211 -6.24 -1.40 39.18
C ARG A 211 -5.78 -0.47 40.31
N THR A 212 -5.62 0.81 40.03
CA THR A 212 -5.60 1.86 41.04
C THR A 212 -6.38 3.06 40.47
N PRO A 213 -7.38 3.61 41.20
CA PRO A 213 -8.30 4.60 40.63
C PRO A 213 -7.72 6.04 40.63
N PRO A 214 -8.23 6.94 39.77
CA PRO A 214 -7.69 8.29 39.59
C PRO A 214 -8.18 9.28 40.65
N GLN A 215 -7.30 10.20 41.07
CA GLN A 215 -7.67 11.40 41.83
C GLN A 215 -7.73 12.61 40.89
N HIS A 216 -8.83 13.37 40.98
CA HIS A 216 -9.09 14.63 40.25
C HIS A 216 -8.74 15.88 41.12
N PRO A 217 -8.70 17.10 40.55
CA PRO A 217 -7.63 18.08 40.76
C PRO A 217 -8.01 19.28 41.66
N ARG A 218 -7.06 20.18 41.94
CA ARG A 218 -7.29 21.50 42.56
C ARG A 218 -6.64 22.66 41.76
N PRO A 219 -7.10 23.93 41.93
CA PRO A 219 -7.17 24.93 40.85
C PRO A 219 -6.14 26.10 40.89
N ARG A 220 -6.19 26.90 39.81
CA ARG A 220 -5.48 28.14 39.33
C ARG A 220 -5.44 29.35 40.32
N PRO A 221 -4.66 30.47 40.14
CA PRO A 221 -4.80 31.55 39.09
C PRO A 221 -3.49 32.41 38.80
N PRO A 222 -3.50 33.66 38.25
CA PRO A 222 -3.66 33.99 36.81
C PRO A 222 -2.70 35.09 36.20
N HIS A 223 -2.80 35.30 34.86
CA HIS A 223 -2.43 36.45 33.97
C HIS A 223 -0.94 36.91 33.84
N SER A 224 -0.41 37.17 32.64
CA SER A 224 -0.68 38.37 31.82
C SER A 224 -0.34 38.25 30.32
N HIS A 225 -0.96 39.13 29.53
CA HIS A 225 -0.98 39.27 28.07
C HIS A 225 0.22 40.01 27.49
N ILE A 226 0.68 39.64 26.29
CA ILE A 226 1.12 40.58 25.23
C ILE A 226 0.68 40.01 23.85
N ARG A 227 0.09 40.88 23.01
CA ARG A 227 -0.44 40.66 21.64
C ARG A 227 0.62 40.96 20.57
N GLY A 228 0.52 40.28 19.42
CA GLY A 228 1.11 40.66 18.12
C GLY A 228 0.69 39.68 16.99
N PRO A 229 0.47 40.13 15.74
CA PRO A 229 -0.51 39.57 14.77
C PRO A 229 0.08 38.39 13.95
N GLY A 230 -0.64 37.51 13.25
CA GLY A 230 -2.03 37.43 12.81
C GLY A 230 -2.04 36.79 11.41
N ALA A 231 -2.38 35.51 11.29
CA ALA A 231 -2.85 34.87 10.06
C ALA A 231 -3.61 33.58 10.41
N GLN A 232 -4.85 33.50 9.93
CA GLN A 232 -5.93 32.64 10.43
C GLN A 232 -5.88 31.22 9.84
N LEU A 233 -5.85 30.21 10.72
CA LEU A 233 -6.20 28.83 10.42
C LEU A 233 -7.71 28.65 10.66
N SER A 234 -8.49 28.54 9.58
CA SER A 234 -9.90 28.15 9.67
C SER A 234 -9.98 26.66 9.98
N ARG A 235 -10.42 26.32 11.20
CA ARG A 235 -10.90 24.99 11.59
C ARG A 235 -12.43 25.01 11.53
N SER A 236 -13.02 24.38 10.53
CA SER A 236 -14.45 24.05 10.55
C SER A 236 -14.65 22.69 11.20
N THR A 237 -15.16 22.70 12.44
CA THR A 237 -15.75 21.53 13.09
C THR A 237 -17.17 21.35 12.55
N GLY A 238 -17.35 20.51 11.53
CA GLY A 238 -18.65 20.01 11.10
C GLY A 238 -19.02 18.75 11.87
N ARG A 239 -19.88 18.89 12.88
CA ARG A 239 -20.48 17.78 13.65
C ARG A 239 -21.66 17.24 12.85
N ALA A 240 -21.48 16.14 12.13
CA ALA A 240 -22.60 15.44 11.49
C ALA A 240 -23.36 14.63 12.55
N LEU A 241 -24.61 15.02 12.80
CA LEU A 241 -25.57 14.30 13.62
C LEU A 241 -26.07 13.07 12.82
N SER A 242 -25.99 11.88 13.40
CA SER A 242 -26.66 10.69 12.86
C SER A 242 -28.16 10.77 13.15
N PRO A 243 -29.06 10.35 12.23
CA PRO A 243 -30.48 10.23 12.53
C PRO A 243 -30.70 9.06 13.51
N VAL A 244 -31.44 9.34 14.59
CA VAL A 244 -31.87 8.38 15.60
C VAL A 244 -33.24 7.84 15.16
N ASP A 245 -33.37 6.52 15.01
CA ASP A 245 -34.67 5.83 14.87
C ASP A 245 -35.46 5.92 16.19
N GLU A 246 -36.78 6.01 16.12
CA GLU A 246 -37.73 6.27 17.23
C GLU A 246 -37.76 5.20 18.34
N ARG A 247 -36.82 4.26 18.34
CA ARG A 247 -36.67 3.22 19.38
C ARG A 247 -35.30 3.15 20.05
N GLY A 248 -34.46 4.18 19.92
CA GLY A 248 -33.30 4.42 20.80
C GLY A 248 -32.27 3.28 20.88
N ARG A 249 -32.19 2.39 19.88
CA ARG A 249 -31.15 1.35 19.81
C ARG A 249 -30.08 1.76 18.81
N GLN A 250 -28.82 1.80 19.28
CA GLN A 250 -27.68 1.81 18.36
C GLN A 250 -27.62 0.45 17.65
N PRO A 251 -27.59 0.38 16.31
CA PRO A 251 -27.23 -0.84 15.63
C PRO A 251 -25.78 -1.18 16.00
N SER A 252 -25.55 -2.41 16.47
CA SER A 252 -24.22 -2.95 16.76
C SER A 252 -23.46 -3.17 15.44
N GLY A 253 -23.03 -2.07 14.82
CA GLY A 253 -22.20 -2.08 13.62
C GLY A 253 -20.74 -2.32 13.98
N ARG A 254 -20.11 -3.30 13.33
CA ARG A 254 -18.64 -3.43 13.31
C ARG A 254 -18.03 -2.07 12.94
N ARG A 255 -16.97 -1.69 13.66
CA ARG A 255 -16.23 -0.43 13.42
C ARG A 255 -15.85 -0.31 11.94
N PRO A 256 -15.83 0.92 11.37
CA PRO A 256 -15.41 1.13 10.00
C PRO A 256 -14.00 0.57 9.81
N ALA A 257 -13.89 -0.45 8.97
CA ALA A 257 -12.61 -0.94 8.49
C ALA A 257 -12.21 -0.02 7.34
N PHE A 258 -11.10 0.70 7.48
CA PHE A 258 -10.51 1.43 6.36
C PHE A 258 -10.00 0.40 5.37
N PHE A 259 -10.71 0.22 4.25
CA PHE A 259 -10.21 -0.55 3.13
C PHE A 259 -9.17 0.30 2.40
N VAL A 260 -7.94 -0.22 2.31
CA VAL A 260 -6.86 0.38 1.53
C VAL A 260 -6.74 -0.38 0.24
N THR A 261 -6.66 0.35 -0.87
CA THR A 261 -6.23 -0.22 -2.14
C THR A 261 -4.74 -0.53 -2.03
N LEU A 262 -4.37 -1.81 -2.10
CA LEU A 262 -3.01 -2.24 -2.30
C LEU A 262 -2.63 -1.99 -3.76
N CYS A 263 -2.28 -0.75 -4.06
CA CYS A 263 -1.52 -0.45 -5.25
C CYS A 263 -0.08 -0.90 -4.99
N LEU A 264 0.28 -2.12 -5.44
CA LEU A 264 1.70 -2.49 -5.59
C LEU A 264 2.38 -1.65 -6.67
N GLY A 265 1.59 -0.89 -7.44
CA GLY A 265 2.03 0.18 -8.32
C GLY A 265 1.25 1.47 -8.14
N GLY A 266 1.94 2.53 -7.76
CA GLY A 266 1.40 3.88 -7.91
C GLY A 266 1.07 4.11 -9.39
N SER A 267 -0.19 4.37 -9.69
CA SER A 267 -0.66 4.74 -11.02
C SER A 267 -0.09 6.11 -11.40
N ALA A 268 1.09 6.11 -12.03
CA ALA A 268 1.43 7.16 -12.97
C ALA A 268 0.71 6.82 -14.28
N LEU A 269 -0.58 7.15 -14.39
CA LEU A 269 -1.29 7.09 -15.66
C LEU A 269 -0.88 8.31 -16.49
N ASP A 270 -0.47 8.04 -17.72
CA ASP A 270 0.27 8.90 -18.66
C ASP A 270 -0.38 10.27 -18.94
N GLY A 271 0.47 11.18 -19.44
CA GLY A 271 0.08 12.42 -20.10
C GLY A 271 -0.01 12.27 -21.62
#